data_AF-A0A6I8MGS9-F1
#
_entry.id   AF-A0A6I8MGS9-F1
#
_cell.length_a   1.000
_cell.length_b   1.000
_cell.length_c   1.000
_cell.angle_alpha   90.00
_cell.angle_beta   90.00
_cell.angle_gamma   90.00
#
_symmetry.space_group_name_H-M   'P 1'
#
loop_
_entity.id
_entity.type
_entity.pdbx_description
1 polymer ?
#
loop_
_entity_poly.entity_id
_entity_poly.type
_entity_poly.pdbx_seq_one_letter_code
_entity_poly.pdbx_strand_id
1 'polypeptide(L)'
;MAWLNGRLAGVRIGDLWPALGAFAVLVPVLVAGGRAFDSLGTGDAVSRAIGAHPARVRTLAIVASVVLSATCVVAAGPIGFLGLLAAVAAQRIAGRAHRRSLVVAAAVGATTLLVADTVGQALWAPAETPVGILTGIAGVPLLLWGIRSLGSGTKRQGK
;
A
#
# COMPACT_ATOMS: atom_id res chain seq x y z
N MET A 1 25.56 -3.44 0.50
CA MET A 1 24.45 -3.86 -0.37
C MET A 1 23.19 -4.31 0.37
N ALA A 2 23.25 -4.61 1.67
CA ALA A 2 22.11 -5.22 2.37
C ALA A 2 20.86 -4.31 2.58
N TRP A 3 21.00 -2.98 2.48
CA TRP A 3 19.86 -2.03 2.58
C TRP A 3 18.85 -2.20 1.43
N LEU A 4 19.34 -2.49 0.21
CA LEU A 4 18.50 -2.67 -0.97
C LEU A 4 17.57 -3.87 -0.89
N ASN A 5 17.80 -4.78 0.05
CA ASN A 5 16.99 -5.98 0.19
C ASN A 5 15.77 -5.78 1.11
N GLY A 6 15.65 -4.63 1.77
CA GLY A 6 14.55 -4.32 2.71
C GLY A 6 14.65 -5.17 3.99
N ARG A 7 15.03 -4.54 5.11
CA ARG A 7 15.26 -5.22 6.38
C ARG A 7 14.74 -4.40 7.56
N LEU A 8 14.04 -5.08 8.46
CA LEU A 8 13.64 -4.51 9.75
C LEU A 8 14.73 -4.72 10.82
N ALA A 9 15.57 -5.75 10.64
CA ALA A 9 16.73 -6.00 11.49
C ALA A 9 17.71 -4.81 11.43
N GLY A 10 17.82 -4.08 12.55
CA GLY A 10 18.71 -2.93 12.69
C GLY A 10 18.03 -1.56 12.68
N VAL A 11 16.71 -1.49 12.48
CA VAL A 11 15.95 -0.22 12.59
C VAL A 11 16.00 0.29 14.04
N ARG A 12 16.44 1.54 14.23
CA ARG A 12 16.45 2.15 15.57
C ARG A 12 15.22 3.03 15.77
N ILE A 13 14.84 3.21 17.04
CA ILE A 13 13.70 4.05 17.42
C ILE A 13 13.83 5.48 16.89
N GLY A 14 15.07 6.00 16.79
CA GLY A 14 15.35 7.33 16.26
C GLY A 14 15.05 7.46 14.76
N ASP A 15 15.21 6.39 14.00
CA ASP A 15 14.95 6.36 12.55
C ASP A 15 13.45 6.39 12.24
N LEU A 16 12.61 6.07 13.23
CA LEU A 16 11.15 6.03 13.10
C LEU A 16 10.50 7.41 13.24
N TRP A 17 11.18 8.40 13.80
CA TRP A 17 10.56 9.71 14.06
C TRP A 17 9.99 10.40 12.82
N PRO A 18 10.72 10.46 11.69
CA PRO A 18 10.19 11.05 10.47
C PRO A 18 8.95 10.31 9.95
N ALA A 19 8.96 8.98 10.00
CA ALA A 19 7.84 8.15 9.56
C ALA A 19 6.62 8.32 10.47
N LEU A 20 6.81 8.38 11.79
CA LEU A 20 5.75 8.62 12.76
C LEU A 20 5.16 10.02 12.61
N GLY A 21 5.98 11.05 12.41
CA GLY A 21 5.51 12.41 12.16
C GLY A 21 4.69 12.51 10.87
N ALA A 22 5.20 11.93 9.78
CA ALA A 22 4.47 11.87 8.51
C ALA A 22 3.15 11.10 8.65
N PHE A 23 3.16 9.96 9.33
CA PHE A 23 1.96 9.16 9.59
C PHE A 23 0.92 9.94 10.40
N ALA A 24 1.34 10.55 11.51
CA ALA A 24 0.46 11.30 12.42
C ALA A 24 -0.20 12.50 11.75
N VAL A 25 0.45 13.12 10.75
CA VAL A 25 -0.10 14.28 10.03
C VAL A 25 -0.89 13.86 8.78
N LEU A 26 -0.31 13.01 7.93
CA LEU A 26 -0.87 12.73 6.60
C LEU A 26 -2.03 11.74 6.67
N VAL A 27 -2.01 10.75 7.57
CA VAL A 27 -3.09 9.76 7.65
C VAL A 27 -4.42 10.41 8.05
N PRO A 28 -4.50 11.27 9.08
CA PRO A 28 -5.75 11.98 9.39
C PRO A 28 -6.26 12.84 8.22
N VAL A 29 -5.36 13.53 7.50
CA VAL A 29 -5.71 14.32 6.31
C VAL A 29 -6.30 13.44 5.22
N LEU A 30 -5.69 12.28 4.94
CA LEU A 30 -6.17 11.31 3.96
C LEU A 30 -7.53 10.71 4.35
N VAL A 31 -7.69 10.35 5.63
CA VAL A 31 -8.94 9.82 6.18
C VAL A 31 -10.06 10.87 6.13
N ALA A 32 -9.78 12.13 6.49
CA ALA A 32 -10.75 13.22 6.40
C ALA A 32 -11.15 13.50 4.94
N GLY A 33 -10.20 13.42 4.01
CA GLY A 33 -10.41 13.58 2.57
C GLY A 33 -11.13 12.41 1.87
N GLY A 34 -11.55 11.38 2.59
CA GLY A 34 -12.07 10.13 2.02
C GLY A 34 -13.13 10.28 0.93
N ARG A 35 -14.11 11.17 1.13
CA ARG A 35 -15.17 11.42 0.13
C ARG A 35 -14.63 12.01 -1.17
N ALA A 36 -13.61 12.86 -1.07
CA ALA A 36 -12.96 13.44 -2.23
C ALA A 36 -12.18 12.35 -2.99
N PHE A 37 -11.52 11.42 -2.29
CA PHE A 37 -10.85 10.27 -2.92
C PHE A 37 -11.84 9.29 -3.55
N ASP A 38 -12.98 9.03 -2.91
CA ASP A 38 -14.04 8.19 -3.47
C ASP A 38 -14.58 8.77 -4.79
N SER A 39 -14.64 10.10 -4.92
CA SER A 39 -15.08 10.75 -6.15
C SER A 39 -14.20 10.42 -7.35
N LEU A 40 -12.87 10.24 -7.16
CA LEU A 40 -11.95 9.91 -8.24
C LEU A 40 -12.32 8.63 -9.00
N GLY A 41 -13.06 7.71 -8.36
CA GLY A 41 -13.54 6.48 -8.99
C GLY A 41 -14.73 6.65 -9.93
N THR A 42 -15.43 7.79 -9.88
CA THR A 42 -16.63 8.06 -10.71
C THR A 42 -16.32 8.69 -12.07
N GLY A 43 -15.05 9.04 -12.31
CA GLY A 43 -14.59 9.74 -13.52
C GLY A 43 -14.57 11.25 -13.35
N ASP A 44 -13.68 11.90 -14.11
CA ASP A 44 -13.38 13.33 -13.95
C ASP A 44 -14.59 14.23 -14.23
N ALA A 45 -15.40 13.90 -15.24
CA ALA A 45 -16.60 14.68 -15.58
C ALA A 45 -17.64 14.66 -14.45
N VAL A 46 -17.94 13.48 -13.91
CA VAL A 46 -18.89 13.29 -12.81
C VAL A 46 -18.37 13.94 -11.53
N SER A 47 -17.08 13.76 -11.24
CA SER A 47 -16.45 14.38 -10.07
C SER A 47 -16.48 15.90 -10.11
N ARG A 48 -16.25 16.51 -11.28
CA ARG A 48 -16.35 17.97 -11.45
C ARG A 48 -17.78 18.46 -11.32
N ALA A 49 -18.76 17.70 -11.83
CA ALA A 49 -20.18 18.05 -11.74
C ALA A 49 -20.69 18.15 -10.30
N ILE A 50 -20.11 17.39 -9.37
CA ILE A 50 -20.43 17.45 -7.93
C ILE A 50 -19.54 18.45 -7.14
N GLY A 51 -18.80 19.32 -7.84
CA GLY A 51 -17.98 20.37 -7.23
C GLY A 51 -16.60 19.92 -6.73
N ALA A 52 -16.20 18.67 -6.97
CA ALA A 52 -14.87 18.20 -6.62
C ALA A 52 -13.82 18.72 -7.63
N HIS A 53 -12.55 18.74 -7.19
CA HIS A 53 -11.41 19.13 -8.02
C HIS A 53 -10.46 17.93 -8.19
N PRO A 54 -10.72 17.01 -9.16
CA PRO A 54 -10.01 15.74 -9.28
C PRO A 54 -8.48 15.88 -9.33
N ALA A 55 -8.00 16.90 -10.04
CA ALA A 55 -6.57 17.18 -10.15
C ALA A 55 -5.93 17.45 -8.78
N ARG A 56 -6.54 18.29 -7.93
CA ARG A 56 -6.02 18.62 -6.59
C ARG A 56 -6.03 17.40 -5.67
N VAL A 57 -7.12 16.63 -5.69
CA VAL A 57 -7.25 15.41 -4.88
C VAL A 57 -6.19 14.38 -5.30
N ARG A 58 -5.97 14.21 -6.61
CA ARG A 58 -4.94 13.31 -7.14
C ARG A 58 -3.53 13.76 -6.73
N THR A 59 -3.22 15.05 -6.86
CA THR A 59 -1.92 15.59 -6.42
C THR A 59 -1.69 15.36 -4.93
N LEU A 60 -2.71 15.60 -4.09
CA LEU A 60 -2.63 15.34 -2.66
C LEU A 60 -2.36 13.85 -2.35
N ALA A 61 -3.07 12.93 -3.02
CA ALA A 61 -2.83 11.49 -2.87
C ALA A 61 -1.38 11.10 -3.23
N ILE A 62 -0.87 11.60 -4.36
CA ILE A 62 0.48 11.29 -4.83
C ILE A 62 1.51 11.83 -3.85
N VAL A 63 1.42 13.09 -3.47
CA VAL A 63 2.38 13.73 -2.55
C VAL A 63 2.37 13.01 -1.19
N ALA A 64 1.18 12.75 -0.63
CA ALA A 64 1.08 12.05 0.65
C ALA A 64 1.65 10.62 0.55
N SER A 65 1.37 9.89 -0.53
CA SER A 65 1.89 8.55 -0.76
C SER A 65 3.42 8.55 -0.88
N VAL A 66 4.00 9.52 -1.59
CA VAL A 66 5.46 9.65 -1.75
C VAL A 66 6.11 9.97 -0.41
N VAL A 67 5.58 10.93 0.37
CA VAL A 67 6.17 11.31 1.66
C VAL A 67 6.10 10.14 2.67
N LEU A 68 4.96 9.46 2.76
CA LEU A 68 4.79 8.31 3.65
C LEU A 68 5.71 7.15 3.23
N SER A 69 5.79 6.82 1.94
CA SER A 69 6.64 5.73 1.47
C SER A 69 8.13 6.06 1.61
N ALA A 70 8.56 7.27 1.27
CA ALA A 70 9.97 7.68 1.36
C ALA A 70 10.49 7.62 2.81
N THR A 71 9.72 8.13 3.77
CA THR A 71 10.10 8.08 5.19
C THR A 71 10.23 6.64 5.72
N CYS A 72 9.33 5.74 5.31
CA CYS A 72 9.45 4.31 5.63
C CYS A 72 10.65 3.64 4.96
N VAL A 73 10.90 3.92 3.67
CA VAL A 73 11.99 3.31 2.90
C VAL A 73 13.37 3.73 3.43
N VAL A 74 13.53 4.98 3.87
CA VAL A 74 14.78 5.43 4.50
C VAL A 74 15.13 4.56 5.71
N ALA A 75 14.14 4.24 6.55
CA ALA A 75 14.34 3.46 7.76
C ALA A 75 14.52 1.95 7.48
N ALA A 76 13.60 1.33 6.73
CA ALA A 76 13.54 -0.13 6.56
C ALA A 76 14.10 -0.65 5.23
N GLY A 77 14.54 0.24 4.33
CA GLY A 77 14.85 -0.10 2.95
C GLY A 77 13.60 -0.32 2.08
N PRO A 78 13.78 -0.54 0.77
CA PRO A 78 12.67 -0.75 -0.15
C PRO A 78 12.01 -2.11 0.08
N ILE A 79 10.70 -2.12 0.32
CA ILE A 79 9.89 -3.34 0.44
C ILE A 79 8.88 -3.35 -0.72
N GLY A 80 9.12 -4.21 -1.70
CA GLY A 80 8.25 -4.39 -2.86
C GLY A 80 6.97 -5.16 -2.53
N PHE A 81 5.96 -5.05 -3.39
CA PHE A 81 4.70 -5.83 -3.39
C PHE A 81 3.77 -5.67 -2.16
N LEU A 82 4.27 -5.25 -1.00
CA LEU A 82 3.48 -5.10 0.22
C LEU A 82 2.27 -4.17 0.02
N GLY A 83 2.49 -3.01 -0.61
CA GLY A 83 1.42 -2.04 -0.88
C GLY A 83 0.32 -2.61 -1.77
N LEU A 84 0.69 -3.41 -2.78
CA LEU A 84 -0.27 -4.07 -3.66
C LEU A 84 -1.07 -5.14 -2.90
N LEU A 85 -0.38 -6.01 -2.15
CA LEU A 85 -1.01 -7.06 -1.36
C LEU A 85 -1.99 -6.47 -0.35
N ALA A 86 -1.55 -5.46 0.40
CA ALA A 86 -2.35 -4.77 1.37
C ALA A 86 -3.57 -4.08 0.74
N ALA A 87 -3.39 -3.38 -0.38
CA ALA A 87 -4.49 -2.70 -1.07
C ALA A 87 -5.54 -3.70 -1.61
N VAL A 88 -5.11 -4.77 -2.27
CA VAL A 88 -6.03 -5.79 -2.83
C VAL A 88 -6.80 -6.50 -1.72
N ALA A 89 -6.12 -6.89 -0.65
CA ALA A 89 -6.76 -7.53 0.50
C ALA A 89 -7.75 -6.56 1.18
N ALA A 90 -7.36 -5.31 1.39
CA ALA A 90 -8.23 -4.31 2.00
C ALA A 90 -9.46 -3.99 1.16
N GLN A 91 -9.33 -3.91 -0.18
CA GLN A 91 -10.47 -3.71 -1.07
C GLN A 91 -11.46 -4.87 -1.02
N ARG A 92 -10.99 -6.11 -0.83
CA ARG A 92 -11.85 -7.27 -0.67
C ARG A 92 -12.54 -7.32 0.70
N ILE A 93 -11.86 -6.90 1.76
CA ILE A 93 -12.38 -6.95 3.15
C ILE A 93 -13.31 -5.77 3.44
N ALA A 94 -12.88 -4.55 3.09
CA ALA A 94 -13.54 -3.30 3.47
C ALA A 94 -14.43 -2.69 2.37
N GLY A 95 -14.36 -3.23 1.15
CA GLY A 95 -15.02 -2.70 -0.04
C GLY A 95 -14.29 -1.50 -0.64
N ARG A 96 -15.01 -0.73 -1.47
CA ARG A 96 -14.45 0.37 -2.29
C ARG A 96 -14.38 1.72 -1.56
N ALA A 97 -14.95 1.85 -0.37
CA ALA A 97 -14.92 3.10 0.38
C ALA A 97 -13.51 3.41 0.88
N HIS A 98 -12.93 4.52 0.41
CA HIS A 98 -11.52 4.86 0.59
C HIS A 98 -11.13 4.95 2.07
N ARG A 99 -11.95 5.58 2.91
CA ARG A 99 -11.69 5.67 4.37
C ARG A 99 -11.49 4.31 5.03
N ARG A 100 -12.40 3.37 4.76
CA ARG A 100 -12.35 2.03 5.36
C ARG A 100 -11.21 1.22 4.76
N SER A 101 -11.06 1.29 3.43
CA SER A 101 -10.00 0.59 2.72
C SER A 101 -8.61 1.05 3.18
N LEU A 102 -8.39 2.34 3.45
CA LEU A 102 -7.10 2.87 3.91
C LEU A 102 -6.71 2.33 5.30
N VAL A 103 -7.65 2.32 6.25
CA VAL A 103 -7.41 1.78 7.61
C VAL A 103 -7.16 0.28 7.55
N VAL A 104 -7.96 -0.46 6.79
CA VAL A 104 -7.78 -1.90 6.64
C VAL A 104 -6.49 -2.24 5.88
N ALA A 105 -6.10 -1.45 4.88
CA ALA A 105 -4.83 -1.62 4.17
C ALA A 105 -3.63 -1.42 5.10
N ALA A 106 -3.67 -0.41 5.98
CA ALA A 106 -2.63 -0.20 6.97
C ALA A 106 -2.51 -1.40 7.93
N ALA A 107 -3.65 -1.92 8.42
CA ALA A 107 -3.68 -3.08 9.31
C ALA A 107 -3.17 -4.36 8.62
N VAL A 108 -3.64 -4.64 7.39
CA VAL A 108 -3.21 -5.81 6.61
C VAL A 108 -1.73 -5.71 6.24
N GLY A 109 -1.26 -4.53 5.86
CA GLY A 109 0.16 -4.31 5.55
C GLY A 109 1.04 -4.56 6.77
N ALA A 110 0.67 -4.02 7.93
CA ALA A 110 1.41 -4.21 9.18
C ALA A 110 1.46 -5.69 9.60
N THR A 111 0.32 -6.40 9.58
CA THR A 111 0.29 -7.83 9.94
C THR A 111 1.06 -8.69 8.95
N THR A 112 0.92 -8.44 7.65
CA THR A 112 1.67 -9.17 6.62
C THR A 112 3.17 -8.98 6.79
N LEU A 113 3.61 -7.74 7.05
CA LEU A 113 5.02 -7.44 7.23
C LEU A 113 5.58 -8.11 8.49
N LEU A 114 4.83 -8.09 9.60
CA LEU A 114 5.23 -8.75 10.85
C LEU A 114 5.35 -10.27 10.68
N VAL A 115 4.38 -10.89 10.01
CA VAL A 115 4.41 -12.33 9.71
C VAL A 115 5.59 -12.67 8.81
N ALA A 116 5.83 -11.88 7.76
CA ALA A 116 6.96 -12.09 6.86
C ALA A 116 8.30 -11.93 7.59
N ASP A 117 8.44 -10.94 8.47
CA ASP A 117 9.65 -10.77 9.28
C ASP A 117 9.88 -11.95 10.25
N THR A 118 8.82 -12.39 10.92
CA THR A 118 8.87 -13.53 11.86
C THR A 118 9.25 -14.83 11.14
N VAL A 119 8.62 -15.10 9.99
CA VAL A 119 8.90 -16.29 9.17
C VAL A 119 10.30 -16.23 8.57
N GLY A 120 10.74 -15.05 8.12
CA GLY A 120 12.09 -14.86 7.59
C GLY A 120 13.17 -15.14 8.62
N GLN A 121 12.97 -14.72 9.87
CA GLN A 121 13.88 -15.01 10.97
C GLN A 121 13.82 -16.49 11.41
N ALA A 122 12.63 -17.11 11.41
CA ALA A 122 12.45 -18.49 11.85
C ALA A 122 13.01 -19.54 10.87
N LEU A 123 12.93 -19.29 9.55
CA LEU A 123 13.32 -20.28 8.54
C LEU A 123 14.84 -20.36 8.29
N TRP A 124 15.59 -19.28 8.53
CA TRP A 124 16.97 -19.16 8.06
C TRP A 124 18.00 -18.71 9.08
N ALA A 125 17.73 -18.77 10.39
CA ALA A 125 18.76 -18.46 11.39
C ALA A 125 20.06 -19.28 11.15
N PRO A 126 21.26 -18.66 11.05
CA PRO A 126 21.61 -17.26 11.36
C PRO A 126 21.64 -16.29 10.14
N ALA A 127 21.25 -16.74 8.95
CA ALA A 127 21.14 -15.89 7.75
C ALA A 127 19.80 -15.12 7.72
N GLU A 128 19.88 -13.80 7.55
CA GLU A 128 18.68 -12.95 7.46
C GLU A 128 18.08 -13.01 6.05
N THR A 129 16.90 -13.64 5.92
CA THR A 129 16.14 -13.56 4.68
C THR A 129 15.47 -12.20 4.58
N PRO A 130 15.72 -11.43 3.51
CA PRO A 130 15.10 -10.13 3.36
C PRO A 130 13.59 -10.22 3.18
N VAL A 131 12.86 -9.41 3.96
CA VAL A 131 11.39 -9.42 4.02
C VAL A 131 10.77 -9.05 2.66
N GLY A 132 11.49 -8.29 1.83
CA GLY A 132 11.12 -7.97 0.45
C GLY A 132 10.98 -9.21 -0.45
N ILE A 133 11.75 -10.28 -0.20
CA ILE A 133 11.67 -11.51 -0.99
C ILE A 133 10.38 -12.27 -0.64
N LEU A 134 10.10 -12.42 0.65
CA LEU A 134 8.90 -13.13 1.14
C LEU A 134 7.61 -12.44 0.68
N THR A 135 7.57 -11.11 0.78
CA THR A 135 6.44 -10.31 0.30
C THR A 135 6.31 -10.34 -1.23
N GLY A 136 7.42 -10.42 -1.97
CA GLY A 136 7.42 -10.62 -3.42
C GLY A 136 6.79 -11.97 -3.82
N ILE A 137 7.19 -13.06 -3.18
CA ILE A 137 6.64 -14.41 -3.44
C ILE A 137 5.12 -14.43 -3.18
N ALA A 138 4.66 -13.77 -2.11
CA ALA A 138 3.23 -13.68 -1.81
C ALA A 138 2.47 -12.72 -2.76
N GLY A 139 3.11 -11.65 -3.21
CA GLY A 139 2.49 -10.61 -4.04
C GLY A 139 2.36 -10.97 -5.52
N VAL A 140 3.30 -11.73 -6.08
CA VAL A 140 3.28 -12.13 -7.50
C VAL A 140 2.00 -12.91 -7.89
N PRO A 141 1.54 -13.93 -7.13
CA PRO A 141 0.28 -14.61 -7.41
C PRO A 141 -0.93 -13.66 -7.46
N LEU A 142 -0.97 -12.64 -6.60
CA LEU A 142 -2.05 -11.65 -6.58
C LEU A 142 -2.06 -10.79 -7.85
N LEU A 143 -0.89 -10.40 -8.33
CA LEU A 143 -0.72 -9.69 -9.61
C LEU A 143 -1.23 -10.53 -10.79
N LEU A 144 -0.79 -11.79 -10.86
CA LEU A 144 -1.21 -12.72 -11.92
C LEU A 144 -2.72 -12.95 -11.91
N TRP A 145 -3.31 -13.11 -10.73
CA TRP A 145 -4.75 -13.24 -10.58
C TRP A 145 -5.50 -12.00 -11.07
N GLY A 146 -5.02 -10.80 -10.71
CA GLY A 146 -5.58 -9.52 -11.17
C GLY A 146 -5.58 -9.40 -12.69
N ILE A 147 -4.44 -9.64 -13.34
CA ILE A 147 -4.29 -9.57 -14.80
C ILE A 147 -5.22 -10.56 -15.49
N ARG A 148 -5.31 -11.80 -14.99
CA ARG A 148 -6.19 -12.83 -15.56
C ARG A 148 -7.66 -12.44 -15.49
N SER A 149 -8.10 -11.75 -14.43
CA SER A 149 -9.47 -11.27 -14.30
C SER A 149 -9.82 -10.18 -15.33
N LEU A 150 -8.87 -9.31 -15.69
CA LEU A 150 -9.09 -8.26 -16.70
C LEU A 150 -9.27 -8.86 -18.11
N GLY A 151 -8.52 -9.91 -18.44
CA GLY A 151 -8.65 -10.62 -19.73
C GLY A 151 -9.96 -11.38 -19.91
N SER A 152 -10.73 -11.60 -18.85
CA SER A 152 -12.01 -12.33 -18.90
C SER A 152 -13.21 -11.45 -19.30
N GLY A 153 -13.08 -10.12 -19.26
CA GLY A 153 -14.15 -9.17 -19.60
C GLY A 153 -14.38 -8.97 -21.10
N THR A 154 -13.37 -9.20 -21.94
CA THR A 154 -13.43 -8.94 -23.39
C THR A 154 -14.25 -9.99 -24.16
N LYS A 155 -14.49 -11.18 -23.59
CA LYS A 155 -15.29 -12.24 -24.25
C LYS A 155 -16.81 -12.10 -24.10
N ARG A 156 -17.32 -11.07 -23.41
CA ARG A 156 -18.76 -10.94 -23.11
C ARG A 156 -19.50 -9.83 -23.90
N GLN A 157 -18.81 -9.08 -24.77
CA GLN A 157 -19.42 -8.04 -25.63
C GLN A 157 -19.47 -8.41 -27.13
N GLY A 158 -19.38 -9.70 -27.46
CA GLY A 158 -19.53 -10.20 -28.82
C GLY A 158 -20.64 -11.24 -28.90
N LYS A 159 -21.90 -10.81 -28.77
CA LYS A 159 -23.09 -11.49 -29.28
C LYS A 159 -24.23 -10.49 -29.40
#